data_AF-A0A8T3S8C1-F1
#
_entry.id   AF-A0A8T3S8C1-F1
#
_cell.length_a   1.000
_cell.length_b   1.000
_cell.length_c   1.000
_cell.angle_alpha   90.00
_cell.angle_beta   90.00
_cell.angle_gamma   90.00
#
_symmetry.space_group_name_H-M   'P 1'
#
loop_
_entity.id
_entity.type
_entity.pdbx_description
1 polymer ?
#
loop_
_entity_poly.entity_id
_entity_poly.type
_entity_poly.pdbx_seq_one_letter_code
_entity_poly.pdbx_strand_id
1 'polypeptide(L)'
;FGEPAAVPTSGSVEVVEEAAAQVIDGYERNAIFAADHRPVGSGELEAMLRQLGFARSDLGRLRQRSVSAPGAPTAVKGGRRDEAATALGAAAQREMDDVLRHIAGAEIWLASRLDRSVRYGGAPRDGDLSAYLEETRVWLIEQLRGFLARDPAMEAIDGKGEEWTLAKVLRRSLYHSLDHLGELETRYPAGLD
;
A
#
# COMPACT_ATOMS: atom_id res chain seq x y z
N PHE A 1 19.01 27.54 -3.57
CA PHE A 1 20.09 26.58 -3.33
C PHE A 1 19.93 26.07 -1.91
N GLY A 2 19.37 24.87 -1.76
CA GLY A 2 19.17 24.26 -0.44
C GLY A 2 20.49 23.66 0.03
N GLU A 3 20.91 23.97 1.25
CA GLU A 3 22.05 23.32 1.86
C GLU A 3 21.81 21.81 1.95
N PRO A 4 22.80 20.97 1.64
CA PRO A 4 22.67 19.53 1.79
C PRO A 4 22.47 19.20 3.27
N ALA A 5 21.34 18.56 3.59
CA ALA A 5 21.09 18.04 4.92
C ALA A 5 22.20 17.03 5.28
N ALA A 6 22.84 17.24 6.43
CA ALA A 6 23.83 16.31 6.94
C ALA A 6 23.14 14.97 7.21
N VAL A 7 23.44 13.95 6.40
CA VAL A 7 23.01 12.58 6.64
C VAL A 7 23.86 12.06 7.79
N PRO A 8 23.29 11.73 8.97
CA PRO A 8 24.07 11.19 10.07
C PRO A 8 24.66 9.84 9.64
N THR A 9 25.99 9.76 9.58
CA THR A 9 26.72 8.50 9.47
C THR A 9 26.84 7.86 10.85
N SER A 10 25.72 7.38 11.40
CA SER A 10 25.78 6.38 12.47
C SER A 10 25.41 5.03 11.87
N GLY A 11 26.37 4.12 11.80
CA GLY A 11 26.19 2.72 11.40
C GLY A 11 25.34 1.89 12.36
N SER A 12 24.46 2.53 13.13
CA SER A 12 23.51 1.92 14.03
C SER A 12 22.12 2.42 13.67
N VAL A 13 21.23 1.49 13.34
CA VAL A 13 19.79 1.74 13.31
C VAL A 13 19.40 2.11 14.74
N GLU A 14 19.14 3.39 14.99
CA GLU A 14 18.57 3.84 16.25
C GLU A 14 17.06 3.65 16.17
N VAL A 15 16.52 2.74 16.98
CA VAL A 15 15.08 2.62 17.17
C VAL A 15 14.65 3.78 18.06
N VAL A 16 14.14 4.84 17.45
CA VAL A 16 13.70 6.06 18.15
C VAL A 16 12.31 5.93 18.77
N GLU A 17 11.54 4.90 18.39
CA GLU A 17 10.19 4.64 18.90
C GLU A 17 9.84 3.15 18.74
N GLU A 18 9.35 2.52 19.81
CA GLU A 18 8.76 1.18 19.79
C GLU A 18 7.26 1.31 20.09
N ALA A 19 6.43 0.72 19.23
CA ALA A 19 5.00 0.65 19.44
C ALA A 19 4.58 -0.83 19.50
N ALA A 20 3.79 -1.20 20.51
CA ALA A 20 3.30 -2.56 20.70
C ALA A 20 2.04 -2.84 19.88
N ALA A 21 1.96 -4.01 19.25
CA ALA A 21 0.74 -4.47 18.61
C ALA A 21 -0.38 -4.62 19.65
N GLN A 22 -1.62 -4.34 19.23
CA GLN A 22 -2.80 -4.43 20.10
C GLN A 22 -3.68 -5.58 19.64
N VAL A 23 -4.15 -6.41 20.57
CA VAL A 23 -5.16 -7.43 20.27
C VAL A 23 -6.54 -6.85 20.58
N ILE A 24 -7.37 -6.67 19.57
CA ILE A 24 -8.76 -6.19 19.69
C ILE A 24 -9.66 -7.27 19.11
N ASP A 25 -10.58 -7.79 19.91
CA ASP A 25 -11.54 -8.85 19.53
C ASP A 25 -10.90 -10.08 18.86
N GLY A 26 -9.70 -10.46 19.31
CA GLY A 26 -8.95 -11.60 18.78
C GLY A 26 -8.19 -11.32 17.47
N TYR A 27 -8.19 -10.08 16.98
CA TYR A 27 -7.38 -9.62 15.85
C TYR A 27 -6.16 -8.84 16.35
N GLU A 28 -4.96 -9.26 15.93
CA GLU A 28 -3.74 -8.51 16.18
C GLU A 28 -3.63 -7.32 15.22
N ARG A 29 -3.81 -6.12 15.78
CA ARG A 29 -3.55 -4.85 15.10
C ARG A 29 -2.09 -4.48 15.31
N ASN A 30 -1.29 -4.56 14.24
CA ASN A 30 0.10 -4.10 14.28
C ASN A 30 0.16 -2.63 14.74
N ALA A 31 1.10 -2.33 15.62
CA ALA A 31 1.26 -1.02 16.26
C ALA A 31 1.42 0.13 15.27
N ILE A 32 2.02 -0.15 14.09
CA ILE A 32 2.20 0.84 13.03
C ILE A 32 0.86 1.27 12.38
N PHE A 33 -0.25 0.59 12.69
CA PHE A 33 -1.61 0.91 12.23
C PHE A 33 -2.49 1.56 13.30
N ALA A 34 -1.89 1.97 14.43
CA ALA A 34 -2.57 2.88 15.35
C ALA A 34 -2.97 4.18 14.63
N ALA A 35 -4.08 4.79 15.08
CA ALA A 35 -4.45 6.12 14.63
C ALA A 35 -3.35 7.11 15.01
N ASP A 36 -2.91 7.91 14.04
CA ASP A 36 -2.00 9.04 14.25
C ASP A 36 -2.79 10.31 13.95
N HIS A 37 -3.12 11.07 14.99
CA HIS A 37 -3.97 12.26 14.89
C HIS A 37 -3.18 13.53 14.54
N ARG A 38 -1.86 13.43 14.31
CA ARG A 38 -1.10 14.59 13.85
C ARG A 38 -1.62 15.04 12.49
N PRO A 39 -1.79 16.36 12.26
CA PRO A 39 -2.05 16.88 10.93
C PRO A 39 -0.93 16.49 9.97
N VAL A 40 -1.30 16.03 8.77
CA VAL A 40 -0.34 15.70 7.71
C VAL A 40 0.14 16.99 7.05
N GLY A 41 1.46 17.11 6.87
CA GLY A 41 2.05 18.21 6.12
C GLY A 41 1.99 17.98 4.60
N SER A 42 1.94 19.06 3.80
CA SER A 42 2.00 18.95 2.34
C SER A 42 3.29 18.29 1.83
N GLY A 43 4.44 18.63 2.46
CA GLY A 43 5.72 17.99 2.15
C GLY A 43 5.76 16.49 2.48
N GLU A 44 5.10 16.10 3.57
CA GLU A 44 4.94 14.70 3.98
C GLU A 44 4.08 13.95 2.96
N LEU A 45 2.90 14.48 2.61
CA LEU A 45 2.05 13.89 1.57
C LEU A 45 2.83 13.68 0.27
N GLU A 46 3.46 14.73 -0.26
CA GLU A 46 4.17 14.63 -1.54
C GLU A 46 5.38 13.67 -1.48
N ALA A 47 6.05 13.55 -0.32
CA ALA A 47 7.09 12.54 -0.13
C ALA A 47 6.53 11.11 -0.20
N MET A 48 5.40 10.85 0.47
CA MET A 48 4.76 9.54 0.45
C MET A 48 4.18 9.20 -0.93
N LEU A 49 3.61 10.17 -1.64
CA LEU A 49 3.14 9.98 -3.02
C LEU A 49 4.30 9.62 -3.97
N ARG A 50 5.48 10.22 -3.81
CA ARG A 50 6.69 9.82 -4.57
C ARG A 50 7.10 8.39 -4.26
N GLN A 51 7.13 8.00 -2.98
CA GLN A 51 7.47 6.63 -2.58
C GLN A 51 6.47 5.60 -3.12
N LEU A 52 5.17 5.90 -3.07
CA LEU A 52 4.13 5.09 -3.72
C LEU A 52 4.36 4.99 -5.24
N GLY A 53 4.77 6.08 -5.88
CA GLY A 53 5.16 6.12 -7.29
C GLY A 53 6.32 5.17 -7.62
N PHE A 54 7.36 5.16 -6.78
CA PHE A 54 8.49 4.24 -6.91
C PHE A 54 8.05 2.79 -6.72
N ALA A 55 7.31 2.47 -5.65
CA ALA A 55 6.80 1.12 -5.39
C ALA A 55 5.96 0.60 -6.58
N ARG A 56 5.10 1.44 -7.17
CA ARG A 56 4.32 1.08 -8.37
C ARG A 56 5.20 0.82 -9.59
N SER A 57 6.22 1.64 -9.79
CA SER A 57 7.17 1.48 -10.89
C SER A 57 7.96 0.17 -10.74
N ASP A 58 8.37 -0.18 -9.52
CA ASP A 58 9.06 -1.44 -9.23
C ASP A 58 8.18 -2.66 -9.48
N LEU A 59 6.92 -2.62 -9.04
CA LEU A 59 5.91 -3.63 -9.35
C LEU A 59 5.71 -3.81 -10.86
N GLY A 60 5.64 -2.71 -11.61
CA GLY A 60 5.54 -2.73 -13.07
C GLY A 60 6.76 -3.37 -13.75
N ARG A 61 7.98 -3.01 -13.29
CA ARG A 61 9.22 -3.64 -13.75
C ARG A 61 9.24 -5.14 -13.45
N LEU A 62 8.82 -5.54 -12.26
CA LEU A 62 8.77 -6.94 -11.84
C LEU A 62 7.81 -7.74 -12.71
N ARG A 63 6.61 -7.21 -12.99
CA ARG A 63 5.66 -7.82 -13.92
C ARG A 63 6.24 -7.95 -15.33
N GLN A 64 6.91 -6.91 -15.84
CA GLN A 64 7.52 -6.96 -17.17
C GLN A 64 8.58 -8.06 -17.25
N ARG A 65 9.41 -8.21 -16.21
CA ARG A 65 10.39 -9.30 -16.11
C ARG A 65 9.73 -10.66 -16.07
N SER A 66 8.68 -10.84 -15.27
CA SER A 66 7.99 -12.14 -15.15
C SER A 66 7.34 -12.59 -16.46
N VAL A 67 6.87 -11.67 -17.30
CA VAL A 67 6.33 -11.98 -18.63
C VAL A 67 7.45 -12.31 -19.64
N SER A 68 8.64 -11.72 -19.46
CA SER A 68 9.75 -11.85 -20.42
C SER A 68 10.65 -13.08 -20.15
N ALA A 69 10.53 -13.73 -18.99
CA ALA A 69 11.35 -14.89 -18.61
C ALA A 69 10.64 -16.23 -18.95
N PRO A 70 11.15 -17.04 -19.89
CA PRO A 70 10.62 -18.39 -20.13
C PRO A 70 10.91 -19.28 -18.92
N GLY A 71 9.86 -19.91 -18.35
CA GLY A 71 9.98 -20.88 -17.25
C GLY A 71 9.77 -20.34 -15.84
N ALA A 72 9.32 -19.08 -15.69
CA ALA A 72 8.88 -18.57 -14.39
C ALA A 72 7.77 -19.45 -13.80
N PRO A 73 7.80 -19.77 -12.50
CA PRO A 73 6.77 -20.59 -11.87
C PRO A 73 5.41 -19.92 -12.07
N THR A 74 4.54 -20.57 -12.85
CA THR A 74 3.12 -20.25 -12.91
C THR A 74 2.57 -20.61 -11.55
N ALA A 75 2.11 -19.61 -10.78
CA ALA A 75 1.37 -19.91 -9.58
C ALA A 75 0.04 -20.60 -9.99
N VAL A 76 -0.67 -21.11 -8.99
CA VAL A 76 -1.96 -21.76 -9.19
C VAL A 76 -3.04 -20.71 -8.98
N LYS A 77 -3.95 -20.52 -9.95
CA LYS A 77 -5.16 -19.68 -9.83
C LYS A 77 -5.82 -19.82 -8.44
N GLY A 78 -5.52 -18.89 -7.55
CA GLY A 78 -6.01 -18.86 -6.18
C GLY A 78 -6.98 -17.70 -5.98
N GLY A 79 -8.25 -18.02 -5.74
CA GLY A 79 -9.30 -17.04 -5.50
C GLY A 79 -9.04 -16.12 -4.30
N ARG A 80 -9.77 -14.98 -4.29
CA ARG A 80 -9.72 -13.89 -3.29
C ARG A 80 -9.46 -14.39 -1.87
N ARG A 81 -8.44 -13.81 -1.20
CA ARG A 81 -8.28 -13.88 0.25
C ARG A 81 -8.09 -12.48 0.83
N ASP A 82 -8.84 -12.22 1.88
CA ASP A 82 -8.74 -11.07 2.78
C ASP A 82 -7.57 -11.26 3.75
N GLU A 83 -7.07 -10.16 4.31
CA GLU A 83 -5.91 -10.03 5.22
C GLU A 83 -5.98 -10.93 6.49
N ALA A 84 -7.12 -11.56 6.78
CA ALA A 84 -7.31 -12.46 7.93
C ALA A 84 -6.80 -13.90 7.73
N ALA A 85 -6.48 -14.31 6.49
CA ALA A 85 -6.18 -15.72 6.18
C ALA A 85 -4.70 -16.13 6.32
N THR A 86 -3.81 -15.21 6.71
CA THR A 86 -2.35 -15.43 6.78
C THR A 86 -1.93 -16.35 7.94
N ALA A 87 -2.85 -16.66 8.87
CA ALA A 87 -2.55 -17.41 10.10
C ALA A 87 -2.43 -18.94 9.92
N LEU A 88 -2.80 -19.53 8.78
CA LEU A 88 -2.87 -21.00 8.61
C LEU A 88 -2.18 -21.47 7.32
N GLY A 89 -0.86 -21.23 7.22
CA GLY A 89 0.19 -22.10 6.65
C GLY A 89 0.05 -22.81 5.29
N ALA A 90 -1.07 -22.71 4.57
CA ALA A 90 -1.33 -23.38 3.31
C ALA A 90 -2.26 -22.51 2.46
N ALA A 91 -1.70 -21.46 1.84
CA ALA A 91 -2.41 -20.61 0.90
C ALA A 91 -1.99 -20.94 -0.53
N ALA A 92 -2.95 -21.25 -1.39
CA ALA A 92 -2.74 -21.22 -2.83
C ALA A 92 -2.24 -19.82 -3.22
N GLN A 93 -1.07 -19.75 -3.87
CA GLN A 93 -0.42 -18.49 -4.20
C GLN A 93 -1.23 -17.73 -5.26
N ARG A 94 -1.52 -16.44 -5.03
CA ARG A 94 -2.17 -15.59 -6.05
C ARG A 94 -1.19 -15.31 -7.20
N GLU A 95 -1.67 -15.26 -8.44
CA GLU A 95 -0.86 -14.81 -9.58
C GLU A 95 -0.40 -13.35 -9.39
N MET A 96 0.73 -12.98 -10.00
CA MET A 96 1.23 -11.60 -10.08
C MET A 96 0.10 -10.60 -10.42
N ASP A 97 -0.67 -10.86 -11.47
CA ASP A 97 -1.74 -9.96 -11.92
C ASP A 97 -2.88 -9.86 -10.89
N ASP A 98 -3.18 -10.91 -10.12
CA ASP A 98 -4.17 -10.88 -9.04
C ASP A 98 -3.70 -10.04 -7.86
N VAL A 99 -2.40 -10.09 -7.54
CA VAL A 99 -1.77 -9.25 -6.52
C VAL A 99 -1.79 -7.79 -6.96
N LEU A 100 -1.47 -7.49 -8.22
CA LEU A 100 -1.52 -6.13 -8.75
C LEU A 100 -2.94 -5.55 -8.71
N ARG A 101 -3.95 -6.34 -9.12
CA ARG A 101 -5.37 -5.93 -8.94
C ARG A 101 -5.71 -5.72 -7.47
N HIS A 102 -5.20 -6.56 -6.58
CA HIS A 102 -5.42 -6.40 -5.14
C HIS A 102 -4.84 -5.08 -4.62
N ILE A 103 -3.60 -4.72 -4.98
CA ILE A 103 -3.00 -3.43 -4.63
C ILE A 103 -3.84 -2.25 -5.15
N ALA A 104 -4.25 -2.26 -6.42
CA ALA A 104 -5.13 -1.22 -6.97
C ALA A 104 -6.48 -1.14 -6.25
N GLY A 105 -7.07 -2.29 -5.89
CA GLY A 105 -8.29 -2.32 -5.08
C GLY A 105 -8.10 -1.76 -3.67
N ALA A 106 -6.93 -1.98 -3.06
CA ALA A 106 -6.59 -1.43 -1.75
C ALA A 106 -6.47 0.09 -1.78
N GLU A 107 -5.97 0.70 -2.86
CA GLU A 107 -5.95 2.17 -3.03
C GLU A 107 -7.36 2.77 -2.93
N ILE A 108 -8.34 2.15 -3.62
CA ILE A 108 -9.75 2.56 -3.55
C ILE A 108 -10.30 2.38 -2.14
N TRP A 109 -10.07 1.20 -1.56
CA TRP A 109 -10.58 0.86 -0.24
C TRP A 109 -10.04 1.77 0.85
N LEU A 110 -8.74 2.08 0.84
CA LEU A 110 -8.08 2.95 1.81
C LEU A 110 -8.59 4.39 1.76
N ALA A 111 -8.74 4.98 0.58
CA ALA A 111 -9.31 6.33 0.46
C ALA A 111 -10.77 6.38 0.98
N SER A 112 -11.55 5.31 0.73
CA SER A 112 -12.93 5.20 1.22
C SER A 112 -13.04 5.10 2.76
N ARG A 113 -11.94 4.80 3.47
CA ARG A 113 -11.92 4.78 4.93
C ARG A 113 -12.08 6.18 5.52
N LEU A 114 -11.55 7.21 4.84
CA LEU A 114 -11.67 8.61 5.27
C LEU A 114 -12.99 9.24 4.83
N ASP A 115 -13.45 8.91 3.62
CA ASP A 115 -14.68 9.46 3.09
C ASP A 115 -15.48 8.38 2.37
N ARG A 116 -16.53 7.86 3.01
CA ARG A 116 -17.38 6.82 2.43
C ARG A 116 -18.26 7.30 1.28
N SER A 117 -18.25 8.59 0.95
CA SER A 117 -19.00 9.14 -0.20
C SER A 117 -18.20 9.08 -1.50
N VAL A 118 -16.86 8.99 -1.44
CA VAL A 118 -16.02 8.93 -2.64
C VAL A 118 -16.28 7.65 -3.42
N ARG A 119 -16.32 7.76 -4.74
CA ARG A 119 -16.54 6.63 -5.65
C ARG A 119 -15.43 6.62 -6.69
N TYR A 120 -14.80 5.47 -6.84
CA TYR A 120 -13.92 5.22 -7.97
C TYR A 120 -14.80 4.90 -9.19
N GLY A 121 -14.63 5.70 -10.26
CA GLY A 121 -15.43 5.60 -11.49
C GLY A 121 -14.60 5.24 -12.74
N GLY A 122 -13.33 4.88 -12.57
CA GLY A 122 -12.43 4.53 -13.66
C GLY A 122 -12.59 3.09 -14.16
N ALA A 123 -11.56 2.58 -14.82
CA ALA A 123 -11.48 1.24 -15.38
C ALA A 123 -11.87 0.15 -14.35
N PRO A 124 -12.67 -0.86 -14.72
CA PRO A 124 -13.11 -1.88 -13.78
C PRO A 124 -11.98 -2.84 -13.41
N ARG A 125 -12.03 -3.38 -12.18
CA ARG A 125 -11.05 -4.36 -11.65
C ARG A 125 -10.79 -5.55 -12.59
N ASP A 126 -11.85 -6.08 -13.19
CA ASP A 126 -11.81 -7.26 -14.06
C ASP A 126 -11.56 -6.90 -15.54
N GLY A 127 -11.29 -5.62 -15.84
CA GLY A 127 -10.96 -5.11 -17.16
C GLY A 127 -9.45 -5.16 -17.47
N ASP A 128 -9.01 -4.21 -18.31
CA ASP A 128 -7.60 -4.03 -18.64
C ASP A 128 -6.79 -3.68 -17.38
N LEU A 129 -5.79 -4.51 -17.07
CA LEU A 129 -5.02 -4.36 -15.85
C LEU A 129 -4.20 -3.07 -15.84
N SER A 130 -3.59 -2.71 -16.97
CA SER A 130 -2.76 -1.51 -17.06
C SER A 130 -3.58 -0.25 -16.84
N ALA A 131 -4.75 -0.14 -17.47
CA ALA A 131 -5.70 0.93 -17.25
C ALA A 131 -6.16 0.98 -15.78
N TYR A 132 -6.52 -0.18 -15.19
CA TYR A 132 -6.95 -0.24 -13.80
C TYR A 132 -5.86 0.25 -12.83
N LEU A 133 -4.60 -0.17 -13.02
CA LEU A 133 -3.49 0.24 -12.14
C LEU A 133 -3.18 1.74 -12.25
N GLU A 134 -3.26 2.29 -13.46
CA GLU A 134 -2.98 3.71 -13.71
C GLU A 134 -4.09 4.59 -13.15
N GLU A 135 -5.34 4.27 -13.49
CA GLU A 135 -6.49 5.07 -13.09
C GLU A 135 -6.74 5.05 -11.58
N THR A 136 -6.53 3.91 -10.90
CA THR A 136 -6.63 3.90 -9.42
C THR A 136 -5.54 4.74 -8.77
N ARG A 137 -4.33 4.79 -9.36
CA ARG A 137 -3.24 5.62 -8.85
C ARG A 137 -3.56 7.11 -8.99
N VAL A 138 -3.99 7.54 -10.17
CA VAL A 138 -4.40 8.93 -10.41
C VAL A 138 -5.52 9.31 -9.44
N TRP A 139 -6.56 8.47 -9.35
CA TRP A 139 -7.68 8.71 -8.47
C TRP A 139 -7.26 8.81 -7.00
N LEU A 140 -6.39 7.91 -6.52
CA LEU A 140 -5.89 7.96 -5.13
C LEU A 140 -5.14 9.26 -4.85
N ILE A 141 -4.27 9.68 -5.76
CA ILE A 141 -3.51 10.94 -5.62
C ILE A 141 -4.47 12.13 -5.51
N GLU A 142 -5.49 12.18 -6.36
CA GLU A 142 -6.51 13.23 -6.31
C GLU A 142 -7.28 13.21 -4.99
N GLN A 143 -7.70 12.04 -4.51
CA GLN A 143 -8.39 11.93 -3.23
C GLN A 143 -7.52 12.40 -2.07
N LEU A 144 -6.26 11.93 -1.98
CA LEU A 144 -5.37 12.29 -0.88
C LEU A 144 -5.04 13.79 -0.85
N ARG A 145 -4.82 14.40 -2.02
CA ARG A 145 -4.64 15.86 -2.12
C ARG A 145 -5.91 16.62 -1.77
N GLY A 146 -7.08 16.12 -2.20
CA GLY A 146 -8.38 16.68 -1.84
C GLY A 146 -8.67 16.61 -0.34
N PHE A 147 -8.35 15.48 0.30
CA PHE A 147 -8.47 15.30 1.74
C PHE A 147 -7.56 16.26 2.50
N LEU A 148 -6.28 16.35 2.13
CA LEU A 148 -5.34 17.30 2.74
C LEU A 148 -5.83 18.75 2.62
N ALA A 149 -6.35 19.14 1.45
CA ALA A 149 -6.86 20.49 1.22
C ALA A 149 -8.14 20.80 2.00
N ARG A 150 -8.96 19.78 2.28
CA ARG A 150 -10.18 19.90 3.09
C ARG A 150 -9.85 20.00 4.57
N ASP A 151 -9.03 19.07 5.06
CA ASP A 151 -8.62 18.98 6.46
C ASP A 151 -7.31 18.16 6.59
N PRO A 152 -6.19 18.77 6.99
CA PRO A 152 -4.94 18.03 7.18
C PRO A 152 -4.98 17.02 8.35
N ALA A 153 -5.94 17.15 9.27
CA ALA A 153 -6.17 16.22 10.37
C ALA A 153 -7.39 15.30 10.12
N MET A 154 -7.81 15.15 8.85
CA MET A 154 -9.00 14.38 8.49
C MET A 154 -9.01 12.99 9.13
N GLU A 155 -10.13 12.66 9.76
CA GLU A 155 -10.37 11.40 10.44
C GLU A 155 -11.79 10.87 10.19
N ALA A 156 -11.95 9.56 10.34
CA ALA A 156 -13.22 8.88 10.23
C ALA A 156 -13.22 7.58 11.05
N ILE A 157 -14.41 7.19 11.51
CA ILE A 157 -14.63 5.90 12.16
C ILE A 157 -15.38 4.98 11.20
N ASP A 158 -14.89 3.76 11.04
CA ASP A 158 -15.48 2.78 10.14
C ASP A 158 -16.66 2.02 10.78
N GLY A 159 -17.32 1.13 10.03
CA GLY A 159 -18.49 0.39 10.52
C GLY A 159 -18.20 -0.59 11.66
N LYS A 160 -16.92 -0.85 11.96
CA LYS A 160 -16.44 -1.73 13.02
C LYS A 160 -15.86 -0.94 14.20
N GLY A 161 -15.97 0.39 14.18
CA GLY A 161 -15.39 1.25 15.22
C GLY A 161 -13.89 1.49 15.04
N GLU A 162 -13.29 1.10 13.91
CA GLU A 162 -11.89 1.40 13.66
C GLU A 162 -11.74 2.87 13.26
N GLU A 163 -10.80 3.55 13.91
CA GLU A 163 -10.43 4.91 13.58
C GLU A 163 -9.38 4.97 12.46
N TRP A 164 -9.63 5.85 11.51
CA TRP A 164 -8.84 6.09 10.31
C TRP A 164 -8.49 7.57 10.22
N THR A 165 -7.20 7.88 10.27
CA THR A 165 -6.69 9.25 10.06
C THR A 165 -5.97 9.34 8.71
N LEU A 166 -5.82 10.54 8.17
CA LEU A 166 -5.08 10.76 6.93
C LEU A 166 -3.66 10.21 7.00
N ALA A 167 -2.95 10.45 8.12
CA ALA A 167 -1.62 9.90 8.36
C ALA A 167 -1.62 8.36 8.34
N LYS A 168 -2.61 7.71 8.96
CA LYS A 168 -2.76 6.25 8.94
C LYS A 168 -3.03 5.72 7.53
N VAL A 169 -3.91 6.35 6.75
CA VAL A 169 -4.19 5.95 5.37
C VAL A 169 -2.94 6.03 4.50
N LEU A 170 -2.16 7.10 4.62
CA LEU A 170 -0.91 7.25 3.87
C LEU A 170 0.09 6.14 4.24
N ARG A 171 0.32 5.91 5.55
CA ARG A 171 1.24 4.87 6.02
C ARG A 171 0.80 3.49 5.57
N ARG A 172 -0.50 3.18 5.66
CA ARG A 172 -1.04 1.88 5.24
C ARG A 172 -0.96 1.68 3.73
N SER A 173 -1.19 2.73 2.94
CA SER A 173 -1.03 2.67 1.48
C SER A 173 0.40 2.32 1.08
N LEU A 174 1.38 2.99 1.71
CA LEU A 174 2.79 2.75 1.42
C LEU A 174 3.23 1.37 1.90
N TYR A 175 2.95 1.03 3.16
CA TYR A 175 3.29 -0.28 3.72
C TYR A 175 2.70 -1.41 2.86
N HIS A 176 1.41 -1.33 2.51
CA HIS A 176 0.74 -2.37 1.71
C HIS A 176 1.39 -2.55 0.33
N SER A 177 1.79 -1.45 -0.31
CA SER A 177 2.51 -1.51 -1.59
C SER A 177 3.89 -2.16 -1.45
N LEU A 178 4.64 -1.82 -0.40
CA LEU A 178 5.98 -2.37 -0.14
C LEU A 178 5.95 -3.83 0.31
N ASP A 179 4.97 -4.21 1.12
CA ASP A 179 4.75 -5.58 1.59
C ASP A 179 4.49 -6.52 0.40
N HIS A 180 3.62 -6.12 -0.53
CA HIS A 180 3.37 -6.90 -1.74
C HIS A 180 4.50 -6.82 -2.76
N LEU A 181 5.28 -5.73 -2.80
CA LEU A 181 6.51 -5.69 -3.58
C LEU A 181 7.49 -6.76 -3.05
N GLY A 182 7.74 -6.80 -1.74
CA GLY A 182 8.60 -7.82 -1.13
C GLY A 182 8.08 -9.25 -1.31
N GLU A 183 6.77 -9.45 -1.19
CA GLU A 183 6.10 -10.75 -1.48
C GLU A 183 6.37 -11.19 -2.93
N LEU A 184 6.31 -10.26 -3.89
CA LEU A 184 6.52 -10.59 -5.30
C LEU A 184 8.00 -10.71 -5.65
N GLU A 185 8.90 -9.91 -5.09
CA GLU A 185 10.35 -10.04 -5.29
C GLU A 185 10.86 -11.39 -4.78
N THR A 186 10.33 -11.87 -3.65
CA THR A 186 10.65 -13.21 -3.12
C THR A 186 10.19 -14.32 -4.06
N ARG A 187 9.02 -14.15 -4.70
CA ARG A 187 8.45 -15.16 -5.62
C ARG A 187 9.06 -15.13 -7.01
N TYR A 188 9.49 -13.96 -7.46
CA TYR A 188 10.06 -13.70 -8.77
C TYR A 188 11.43 -13.03 -8.60
N PRO A 189 12.41 -13.73 -8.00
CA PRO A 189 13.74 -13.17 -7.80
C PRO A 189 14.35 -12.80 -9.15
N ALA A 190 15.12 -11.73 -9.19
CA ALA A 190 15.96 -11.47 -10.35
C ALA A 190 16.87 -12.69 -10.55
N GLY A 191 16.93 -13.22 -11.78
CA GLY A 191 18.05 -14.06 -12.16
C GLY A 191 19.32 -13.27 -11.86
N LEU A 192 20.21 -13.83 -11.05
CA LEU A 192 21.55 -13.32 -10.89
C LEU A 192 22.25 -13.55 -12.24
N ASP A 193 22.15 -12.56 -13.13
CA ASP A 193 23.03 -12.46 -14.30
C ASP A 193 24.36 -11.81 -13.88
#